data_AF-A0A699KYT2-F1
#
_entry.id   AF-A0A699KYT2-F1
#
_cell.length_a   1.000
_cell.length_b   1.000
_cell.length_c   1.000
_cell.angle_alpha   90.00
_cell.angle_beta   90.00
_cell.angle_gamma   90.00
#
_symmetry.space_group_name_H-M   'P 1'
#
loop_
_entity.id
_entity.type
_entity.pdbx_description
1 polymer ?
#
loop_
_entity_poly.entity_id
_entity_poly.type
_entity_poly.pdbx_seq_one_letter_code
_entity_poly.pdbx_strand_id
1 'polypeptide(L)'
;MITAKLDIGEYDWQIATVRPYAGLFLMRIMETYMWKGMRNWDLTLDSNRVKLQKQLNVLCKKYVATILMSDCNVLKEQVKAHTENASE
;
A
#
# COMPACT_ATOMS: atom_id res chain seq x y z
N MET A 1 -39.61 -5.17 14.31
CA MET A 1 -38.55 -5.90 13.60
C MET A 1 -38.15 -5.02 12.42
N ILE A 2 -36.99 -4.36 12.46
CA ILE A 2 -36.56 -3.47 11.36
C ILE A 2 -35.86 -4.33 10.31
N THR A 3 -36.55 -4.61 9.22
CA THR A 3 -35.96 -5.23 8.01
C THR A 3 -35.31 -4.13 7.18
N ALA A 4 -34.08 -3.75 7.54
CA ALA A 4 -33.25 -2.94 6.67
C ALA A 4 -32.71 -3.84 5.56
N LYS A 5 -33.21 -3.68 4.33
CA LYS A 5 -32.55 -4.26 3.15
C LYS A 5 -31.26 -3.50 2.93
N LEU A 6 -30.15 -4.22 3.04
CA LEU A 6 -28.81 -3.71 2.75
C LEU A 6 -28.67 -3.69 1.22
N ASP A 7 -29.00 -2.57 0.60
CA ASP A 7 -28.68 -2.37 -0.81
C ASP A 7 -27.17 -2.17 -0.91
N ILE A 8 -26.48 -3.24 -1.30
CA ILE A 8 -25.07 -3.19 -1.69
C ILE A 8 -25.06 -2.45 -3.02
N GLY A 9 -24.85 -1.14 -2.98
CA GLY A 9 -24.64 -0.36 -4.19
C GLY A 9 -23.51 -1.00 -5.00
N GLU A 10 -23.75 -1.30 -6.27
CA GLU A 10 -22.67 -1.57 -7.22
C GLU A 10 -21.90 -0.27 -7.41
N TYR A 11 -20.95 -0.05 -6.52
CA TYR A 11 -20.00 1.01 -6.69
C TYR A 11 -18.94 0.51 -7.66
N ASP A 12 -18.74 1.27 -8.74
CA ASP A 12 -17.66 1.03 -9.68
C ASP A 12 -16.33 1.49 -9.05
N TRP A 13 -15.81 0.66 -8.15
CA TRP A 13 -14.57 0.95 -7.45
C TRP A 13 -13.48 0.87 -8.52
N GLN A 14 -12.72 1.95 -8.74
CA GLN A 14 -11.56 1.95 -9.64
C GLN A 14 -10.57 0.79 -9.36
N ILE A 15 -10.71 0.13 -8.20
CA ILE A 15 -9.94 -0.98 -7.65
C ILE A 15 -10.39 -2.37 -8.16
N ALA A 16 -11.62 -2.52 -8.68
CA ALA A 16 -12.17 -3.81 -9.12
C ALA A 16 -11.36 -4.44 -10.28
N THR A 17 -10.74 -3.60 -11.10
CA THR A 17 -9.86 -4.01 -12.20
C THR A 17 -8.39 -4.16 -11.79
N VAL A 18 -8.04 -3.82 -10.54
CA VAL A 18 -6.65 -3.82 -10.02
C VAL A 18 -6.51 -4.61 -8.72
N ARG A 19 -7.13 -5.81 -8.69
CA ARG A 19 -7.12 -6.77 -7.57
C ARG A 19 -5.78 -6.98 -6.86
N PRO A 20 -4.59 -7.01 -7.50
CA PRO A 20 -3.34 -7.27 -6.77
C PRO A 20 -2.91 -6.15 -5.80
N TYR A 21 -3.57 -4.99 -5.79
CA TYR A 21 -3.12 -3.84 -4.98
C TYR A 21 -4.00 -3.51 -3.78
N ALA A 22 -5.07 -4.28 -3.49
CA ALA A 22 -5.97 -4.00 -2.37
C ALA A 22 -5.23 -3.83 -1.02
N GLY A 23 -4.18 -4.63 -0.80
CA GLY A 23 -3.30 -4.50 0.36
C GLY A 23 -2.54 -3.18 0.42
N LEU A 24 -2.05 -2.66 -0.71
CA LEU A 24 -1.40 -1.34 -0.77
C LEU A 24 -2.37 -0.21 -0.44
N PHE A 25 -3.61 -0.28 -0.94
CA PHE A 25 -4.64 0.70 -0.60
C PHE A 25 -4.96 0.69 0.89
N LEU A 26 -5.10 -0.50 1.50
CA LEU A 26 -5.35 -0.61 2.93
C LEU A 26 -4.19 -0.05 3.76
N MET A 27 -2.95 -0.40 3.43
CA MET A 27 -1.76 0.14 4.09
C MET A 27 -1.70 1.67 3.96
N ARG A 28 -2.02 2.20 2.78
CA ARG A 28 -2.05 3.65 2.53
C ARG A 28 -3.13 4.38 3.33
N ILE A 29 -4.33 3.80 3.43
CA ILE A 29 -5.41 4.35 4.23
C ILE A 29 -5.03 4.30 5.72
N MET A 30 -4.45 3.20 6.19
CA MET A 30 -3.99 3.08 7.58
C MET A 30 -2.87 4.08 7.91
N GLU A 31 -1.89 4.27 7.02
CA GLU A 31 -0.89 5.35 7.16
C GLU A 31 -1.58 6.71 7.30
N THR A 32 -2.52 7.03 6.41
CA THR A 32 -3.21 8.33 6.39
C THR A 32 -4.08 8.55 7.63
N TYR A 33 -4.79 7.51 8.08
CA TYR A 33 -5.71 7.56 9.20
C TYR A 33 -4.98 7.61 10.54
N MET A 34 -3.92 6.80 10.71
CA MET A 34 -3.16 6.74 11.95
C MET A 34 -2.12 7.85 12.09
N TRP A 35 -1.66 8.43 10.98
CA TRP A 35 -0.52 9.32 10.98
C TRP A 35 -0.91 10.76 10.60
N LYS A 36 -1.51 11.49 11.55
CA LYS A 36 -1.75 12.95 11.46
C LYS A 36 -0.46 13.83 11.39
N GLY A 37 0.71 13.29 11.01
CA GLY A 37 1.99 14.00 11.18
C GLY A 37 3.17 13.63 10.29
N MET A 38 3.01 13.07 9.08
CA MET A 38 4.14 12.82 8.16
C MET A 38 4.11 13.85 7.07
N ARG A 39 5.06 14.77 7.16
CA ARG A 39 4.92 16.14 6.68
C ARG A 39 4.95 16.31 5.17
N ASN A 40 5.25 15.31 4.35
CA ASN A 40 5.49 15.51 2.90
C ASN A 40 5.34 14.24 2.03
N TRP A 41 4.28 13.46 2.21
CA TRP A 41 3.91 12.48 1.17
C TRP A 41 2.53 12.88 0.70
N ASP A 42 2.38 13.20 -0.58
CA ASP A 42 1.06 13.44 -1.17
C ASP A 42 0.22 12.17 -0.98
N LEU A 43 -0.59 12.14 0.08
CA LEU A 43 -1.34 10.96 0.52
C LEU A 43 -2.44 10.56 -0.47
N THR A 44 -2.72 11.47 -1.41
CA THR A 44 -3.69 11.34 -2.48
C THR A 44 -3.18 10.39 -3.57
N LEU A 45 -3.99 9.39 -3.90
CA LEU A 45 -3.78 8.59 -5.10
C LEU A 45 -4.35 9.33 -6.31
N ASP A 46 -3.59 9.34 -7.39
CA ASP A 46 -3.98 10.04 -8.62
C ASP A 46 -5.16 9.30 -9.26
N SER A 47 -6.13 10.05 -9.79
CA SER A 47 -7.27 9.50 -10.52
C SER A 47 -6.89 9.08 -11.95
N ASN A 48 -5.75 9.56 -12.47
CA ASN A 48 -5.20 9.12 -13.74
C ASN A 48 -4.55 7.73 -13.60
N ARG A 49 -5.02 6.75 -14.38
CA ARG A 49 -4.57 5.36 -14.33
C ARG A 49 -3.05 5.16 -14.48
N VAL A 50 -2.39 5.90 -15.38
CA VAL A 50 -0.95 5.74 -15.62
C VAL A 50 -0.14 6.27 -14.42
N LYS A 51 -0.57 7.41 -13.87
CA LYS A 51 0.05 7.99 -12.68
C LYS A 51 -0.21 7.15 -11.44
N LEU A 52 -1.44 6.66 -11.28
CA LEU A 52 -1.83 5.72 -10.23
C LEU A 52 -0.93 4.48 -10.25
N GLN A 53 -0.72 3.86 -11.41
CA GLN A 53 0.10 2.66 -11.49
C GLN A 53 1.58 2.93 -11.14
N LYS A 54 2.12 4.10 -11.51
CA LYS A 54 3.45 4.53 -11.06
C LYS A 54 3.49 4.71 -9.54
N GLN A 55 2.50 5.37 -8.95
CA GLN A 55 2.40 5.53 -7.50
C GLN A 55 2.30 4.18 -6.78
N LEU A 56 1.46 3.26 -7.26
CA LEU A 56 1.31 1.92 -6.70
C LEU A 56 2.62 1.13 -6.74
N ASN A 57 3.38 1.22 -7.83
CA ASN A 57 4.70 0.57 -7.91
C ASN A 57 5.70 1.14 -6.91
N VAL A 58 5.71 2.46 -6.69
CA VAL A 58 6.56 3.10 -5.69
C VAL A 58 6.14 2.69 -4.28
N LEU A 59 4.84 2.71 -3.98
CA LEU A 59 4.30 2.28 -2.68
C LEU A 59 4.61 0.81 -2.40
N CYS A 60 4.48 -0.05 -3.41
CA CYS A 60 4.82 -1.46 -3.29
C CYS A 60 6.29 -1.65 -2.88
N LYS A 61 7.22 -1.00 -3.58
CA LYS A 61 8.65 -1.06 -3.24
C LYS A 61 8.91 -0.53 -1.84
N LYS A 62 8.29 0.59 -1.47
CA LYS A 62 8.42 1.20 -0.14
C LYS A 62 7.96 0.21 0.93
N TYR A 63 6.74 -0.31 0.85
CA TYR A 63 6.19 -1.20 1.88
C TYR A 63 6.93 -2.52 1.97
N VAL A 64 7.30 -3.12 0.84
CA VAL A 64 8.13 -4.34 0.83
C VAL A 64 9.47 -4.08 1.51
N ALA A 65 10.17 -3.00 1.16
CA ALA A 65 11.43 -2.65 1.82
C ALA A 65 11.25 -2.40 3.32
N THR A 66 10.19 -1.68 3.73
CA THR A 66 9.89 -1.44 5.14
C THR A 66 9.62 -2.74 5.90
N ILE A 67 8.87 -3.67 5.32
CA ILE A 67 8.56 -4.97 5.93
C ILE A 67 9.84 -5.82 6.04
N LEU A 68 10.61 -5.91 4.96
CA LEU A 68 11.85 -6.70 4.92
C LEU A 68 12.89 -6.17 5.91
N MET A 69 12.93 -4.86 6.13
CA MET A 69 13.86 -4.20 7.07
C MET A 69 13.26 -3.98 8.47
N SER A 70 12.03 -4.42 8.72
CA SER A 70 11.40 -4.33 10.04
C SER A 70 12.08 -5.27 11.02
N ASP A 71 12.15 -4.87 12.30
CA ASP A 71 12.66 -5.73 13.37
C ASP A 71 11.77 -6.97 13.60
N CYS A 72 10.54 -6.95 13.08
CA CYS A 72 9.66 -8.12 13.06
C CYS A 72 10.09 -9.19 12.03
N ASN A 73 10.95 -8.83 11.06
CA ASN A 73 11.44 -9.78 10.09
C ASN A 73 12.66 -10.53 10.64
N VAL A 74 12.47 -11.79 11.03
CA VAL A 74 13.53 -12.67 11.53
C VAL A 74 14.66 -12.87 10.49
N LEU A 75 14.34 -12.72 9.20
CA LEU A 75 15.30 -12.87 8.10
C LEU A 75 15.98 -11.54 7.71
N LYS A 76 15.76 -10.45 8.45
CA LYS A 76 16.28 -9.11 8.12
C LYS A 76 17.79 -9.08 7.86
N GLU A 77 18.59 -9.79 8.65
CA GLU A 77 20.05 -9.82 8.47
C GLU A 77 20.47 -10.54 7.18
N GLN A 78 19.74 -11.58 6.75
CA GLN A 78 20.01 -12.24 5.47
C GLN A 78 19.65 -11.32 4.29
N VAL A 79 18.56 -10.56 4.42
CA VAL A 79 18.16 -9.57 3.40
C VAL A 79 19.23 -8.48 3.26
N LYS A 80 19.75 -7.95 4.38
CA LYS A 80 20.85 -6.96 4.36
C LYS A 80 22.09 -7.49 3.65
N ALA A 81 22.54 -8.68 4.01
CA ALA A 81 23.72 -9.29 3.40
C ALA A 81 23.55 -9.48 1.87
N HIS A 82 22.35 -9.87 1.41
CA HIS A 82 22.08 -9.98 -0.02
C HIS A 82 22.06 -8.62 -0.74
N THR A 83 21.59 -7.56 -0.10
CA THR A 83 21.60 -6.21 -0.70
C THR A 83 22.99 -5.60 -0.80
N GLU A 84 23.88 -5.92 0.16
CA GLU A 84 25.28 -5.47 0.14
C GLU A 84 26.06 -6.16 -0.98
N ASN A 85 25.91 -7.47 -1.14
CA ASN A 85 26.55 -8.24 -2.21
C ASN A 85 26.03 -7.91 -3.63
N ALA A 86 24.82 -7.36 -3.75
CA ALA A 86 24.27 -6.93 -5.02
C ALA A 86 24.75 -5.53 -5.46
N SER A 87 25.48 -4.82 -4.58
CA SER A 87 25.99 -3.47 -4.83
C SER A 87 27.48 -3.45 -5.21
N GLU A 88 28.14 -4.61 -5.22
CA GLU A 88 29.48 -4.86 -5.80
C GLU A 88 29.37 -5.32 -7.26
#